data_AF-A0AA41M7Q7-F1
#
_entry.id   AF-A0AA41M7Q7-F1
#
_cell.length_a   1.000
_cell.length_b   1.000
_cell.length_c   1.000
_cell.angle_alpha   90.00
_cell.angle_beta   90.00
_cell.angle_gamma   90.00
#
_symmetry.space_group_name_H-M   'P 1'
#
loop_
_entity.id
_entity.type
_entity.pdbx_description
1 polymer ?
#
loop_
_entity_poly.entity_id
_entity_poly.type
_entity_poly.pdbx_seq_one_letter_code
_entity_poly.pdbx_strand_id
1 'polypeptide(L)'
;MCALSEDESQKHLTANQSRARKVACRIQEYGKSVPAGIAITSSRMRDILSGMEDKRIHRQTIQRVMDFLERFGDEHVNKKETKGGKTVVVFSESVVKDVVTASENTTVTPTIL
;
A
#
# COMPACT_ATOMS: atom_id res chain seq x y z
N MET A 1 -2.46 5.32 -11.06
CA MET A 1 -1.52 5.47 -9.89
C MET A 1 -0.46 4.38 -10.04
N CYS A 2 0.87 4.56 -10.02
CA CYS A 2 1.77 5.70 -9.88
C CYS A 2 2.39 6.08 -11.24
N ALA A 3 2.20 7.31 -11.68
CA ALA A 3 2.91 7.91 -12.82
C ALA A 3 3.36 9.33 -12.48
N LEU A 4 3.86 9.52 -11.25
CA LEU A 4 4.62 10.71 -10.89
C LEU A 4 6.05 10.23 -10.64
N SER A 5 7.00 10.85 -11.34
CA SER A 5 8.45 10.65 -11.20
C SER A 5 8.79 10.28 -9.75
N GLU A 6 9.40 9.10 -9.58
CA GLU A 6 9.70 8.52 -8.28
C GLU A 6 10.60 9.42 -7.40
N ASP A 7 11.31 10.37 -8.02
CA ASP A 7 12.32 11.21 -7.36
C ASP A 7 11.73 12.48 -6.72
N GLU A 8 10.81 13.16 -7.40
CA GLU A 8 10.31 14.48 -6.96
C GLU A 8 9.15 14.35 -5.95
N SER A 9 8.31 13.31 -6.09
CA SER A 9 7.15 13.10 -5.21
C SER A 9 7.52 12.58 -3.82
N GLN A 10 8.69 11.93 -3.65
CA GLN A 10 9.12 11.38 -2.35
C GLN A 10 9.64 12.45 -1.39
N LYS A 11 10.17 13.58 -1.90
CA LYS A 11 10.82 14.63 -1.09
C LYS A 11 9.88 15.36 -0.13
N HIS A 12 8.56 15.27 -0.34
CA HIS A 12 7.55 15.97 0.48
C HIS A 12 6.60 15.05 1.27
N LEU A 13 6.77 13.73 1.20
CA LEU A 13 5.94 12.83 1.99
C LEU A 13 6.44 12.76 3.44
N THR A 14 5.53 12.92 4.40
CA THR A 14 5.81 12.49 5.76
C THR A 14 6.12 10.99 5.77
N ALA A 15 6.88 10.53 6.78
CA ALA A 15 7.29 9.13 6.84
C ALA A 15 6.11 8.14 6.76
N ASN A 16 4.93 8.49 7.31
CA ASN A 16 3.74 7.64 7.27
C ASN A 16 3.06 7.62 5.90
N GLN A 17 3.10 8.73 5.16
CA GLN A 17 2.59 8.76 3.79
C GLN A 17 3.51 7.96 2.86
N SER A 18 4.84 8.05 3.05
CA SER A 18 5.81 7.23 2.32
C SER A 18 5.58 5.73 2.57
N ARG A 19 5.37 5.32 3.83
CA ARG A 19 4.98 3.94 4.19
C ARG A 19 3.70 3.50 3.47
N ALA A 20 2.65 4.32 3.53
CA ALA A 20 1.39 4.01 2.87
C ALA A 20 1.57 3.81 1.36
N ARG A 21 2.33 4.69 0.69
CA ARG A 21 2.66 4.53 -0.74
C ARG A 21 3.39 3.21 -1.03
N LYS A 22 4.44 2.90 -0.26
CA LYS A 22 5.22 1.65 -0.44
C LYS A 22 4.34 0.40 -0.28
N VAL A 23 3.42 0.40 0.67
CA VAL A 23 2.46 -0.71 0.86
C VAL A 23 1.46 -0.78 -0.30
N ALA A 24 0.89 0.35 -0.71
CA ALA A 24 -0.09 0.40 -1.80
C ALA A 24 0.49 -0.12 -3.13
N CYS A 25 1.74 0.25 -3.47
CA CYS A 25 2.40 -0.21 -4.70
C CYS A 25 2.60 -1.73 -4.77
N ARG A 26 2.59 -2.43 -3.64
CA ARG A 26 2.83 -3.89 -3.55
C ARG A 26 1.69 -4.60 -2.83
N ILE A 27 0.48 -4.05 -2.92
CA ILE A 27 -0.68 -4.56 -2.18
C ILE A 27 -0.97 -6.03 -2.48
N GLN A 28 -0.68 -6.50 -3.70
CA GLN A 28 -0.86 -7.89 -4.12
C GLN A 28 0.11 -8.86 -3.43
N GLU A 29 1.34 -8.42 -3.12
CA GLU A 29 2.34 -9.23 -2.40
C GLU A 29 1.98 -9.37 -0.91
N TYR A 30 1.25 -8.40 -0.38
CA TYR A 30 1.09 -8.21 1.05
C TYR A 30 -0.28 -8.61 1.58
N GLY A 31 -1.32 -8.35 0.80
CA GLY A 31 -2.70 -8.55 1.18
C GLY A 31 -3.22 -9.95 0.86
N LYS A 32 -4.40 -10.25 1.43
CA LYS A 32 -5.13 -11.49 1.20
C LYS A 32 -6.29 -11.22 0.25
N SER A 33 -6.42 -12.04 -0.79
CA SER A 33 -7.58 -12.00 -1.67
C SER A 33 -8.88 -12.32 -0.92
N VAL A 34 -9.91 -11.51 -1.14
CA VAL A 34 -11.26 -11.59 -0.58
C VAL A 34 -12.27 -11.24 -1.68
N PRO A 35 -13.56 -11.61 -1.56
CA PRO A 35 -14.57 -11.29 -2.57
C PRO A 35 -14.74 -9.79 -2.88
N ALA A 36 -14.31 -8.91 -1.97
CA ALA A 36 -14.34 -7.46 -2.15
C ALA A 36 -13.03 -6.88 -2.73
N GLY A 37 -12.04 -7.72 -3.06
CA GLY A 37 -10.71 -7.34 -3.56
C GLY A 37 -9.58 -7.84 -2.67
N ILE A 38 -8.69 -6.96 -2.19
CA ILE A 38 -7.52 -7.34 -1.38
C ILE A 38 -7.59 -6.72 0.01
N ALA A 39 -7.46 -7.54 1.05
CA ALA A 39 -7.52 -7.09 2.44
C ALA A 39 -6.16 -7.16 3.15
N ILE A 40 -5.82 -6.10 3.90
CA ILE A 40 -4.70 -6.09 4.85
C ILE A 40 -5.22 -5.83 6.27
N THR A 41 -4.88 -6.70 7.21
CA THR A 41 -5.18 -6.52 8.64
C THR A 41 -4.11 -5.66 9.33
N SER A 42 -4.45 -5.05 10.46
CA SER A 42 -3.49 -4.27 11.27
C SER A 42 -2.29 -5.10 11.78
N SER A 43 -2.47 -6.41 11.99
CA SER A 43 -1.36 -7.30 12.34
C SER A 43 -0.45 -7.52 11.15
N ARG A 44 -1.02 -7.83 9.97
CA ARG A 44 -0.22 -7.99 8.75
C ARG A 44 0.51 -6.70 8.37
N MET A 45 -0.12 -5.55 8.55
CA MET A 45 0.51 -4.24 8.37
C MET A 45 1.74 -4.06 9.29
N ARG A 46 1.67 -4.52 10.54
CA ARG A 46 2.82 -4.51 11.44
C ARG A 46 3.98 -5.32 10.85
N ASP A 47 3.70 -6.53 10.39
CA ASP A 47 4.73 -7.43 9.87
C ASP A 47 5.39 -6.83 8.62
N ILE A 48 4.58 -6.24 7.73
CA ILE A 48 5.07 -5.56 6.52
C ILE A 48 5.99 -4.40 6.90
N LEU A 49 5.54 -3.50 7.79
CA LEU A 49 6.34 -2.32 8.17
C LEU A 49 7.60 -2.71 8.93
N SER A 50 7.56 -3.74 9.77
CA SER A 50 8.74 -4.28 10.45
C SER A 50 9.71 -4.96 9.47
N GLY A 51 9.23 -5.54 8.36
CA GLY A 51 10.10 -6.08 7.32
C GLY A 51 10.72 -4.99 6.43
N MET A 52 10.07 -3.83 6.32
CA MET A 52 10.59 -2.68 5.56
C MET A 52 11.60 -1.84 6.33
N GLU A 53 11.58 -1.89 7.66
CA GLU A 53 12.35 -1.00 8.52
C GLU A 53 12.99 -1.80 9.66
N ASP A 54 14.29 -1.61 9.89
CA ASP A 54 15.03 -2.27 10.97
C ASP A 54 14.75 -1.61 12.34
N LYS A 55 13.48 -1.47 12.70
CA LYS A 55 13.04 -0.91 13.99
C LYS A 55 11.64 -1.36 14.39
N ARG A 56 11.36 -1.21 15.68
CA ARG A 56 10.04 -1.48 16.25
C ARG A 56 8.99 -0.52 15.69
N ILE A 57 7.91 -1.07 15.13
CA ILE A 57 6.76 -0.31 14.65
C ILE A 57 5.67 -0.21 15.73
N HIS A 58 5.34 1.02 16.11
CA HIS A 58 4.29 1.28 17.10
C HIS A 58 2.88 1.15 16.53
N ARG A 59 1.90 0.79 17.38
CA ARG A 59 0.48 0.68 17.02
C ARG A 59 -0.06 1.97 16.38
N GLN A 60 0.34 3.13 16.88
CA GLN A 60 -0.10 4.42 16.33
C GLN A 60 0.41 4.65 14.90
N THR A 61 1.64 4.22 14.58
CA THR A 61 2.20 4.26 13.22
C THR A 61 1.37 3.41 12.27
N ILE A 62 1.02 2.18 12.68
CA ILE A 62 0.18 1.27 11.89
C ILE A 62 -1.17 1.91 11.58
N GLN A 63 -1.84 2.47 12.58
CA GLN A 63 -3.14 3.13 12.38
C GLN A 63 -3.04 4.30 11.42
N ARG A 64 -2.05 5.19 11.60
CA ARG A 64 -1.82 6.32 10.68
C ARG A 64 -1.55 5.86 9.24
N VAL A 65 -0.80 4.78 9.05
CA VAL A 65 -0.55 4.22 7.71
C VAL A 65 -1.85 3.69 7.10
N MET A 66 -2.68 2.98 7.87
CA MET A 66 -3.99 2.52 7.40
C MET A 66 -4.94 3.68 7.08
N ASP A 67 -4.90 4.76 7.86
CA ASP A 67 -5.67 5.99 7.60
C ASP A 67 -5.22 6.66 6.29
N PHE A 68 -3.91 6.71 6.02
CA PHE A 68 -3.39 7.24 4.76
C PHE A 68 -3.78 6.38 3.56
N LEU A 69 -3.82 5.05 3.71
CA LEU A 69 -4.26 4.16 2.64
C LEU A 69 -5.73 4.40 2.25
N GLU A 70 -6.61 4.50 3.24
CA GLU A 70 -8.01 4.88 3.02
C GLU A 70 -8.12 6.27 2.38
N ARG A 71 -7.42 7.27 2.94
CA ARG A 71 -7.47 8.64 2.42
C ARG A 71 -6.96 8.77 0.98
N PHE A 72 -5.91 8.03 0.60
CA PHE A 72 -5.34 8.11 -0.75
C PHE A 72 -6.08 7.25 -1.77
N GLY A 73 -6.71 6.16 -1.31
CA GLY A 73 -7.47 5.27 -2.16
C GLY A 73 -8.93 5.68 -2.35
N ASP A 74 -9.41 6.67 -1.59
CA ASP A 74 -10.74 7.26 -1.70
C ASP A 74 -11.84 6.18 -1.71
N GLU A 75 -12.80 6.25 -2.63
CA GLU A 75 -13.89 5.26 -2.75
C GLU A 75 -13.43 3.82 -2.99
N HIS A 76 -12.18 3.63 -3.43
CA HIS A 76 -11.65 2.32 -3.75
C HIS A 76 -10.97 1.61 -2.58
N VAL A 77 -10.73 2.30 -1.46
CA VAL A 77 -10.05 1.73 -0.30
C VAL A 77 -10.85 2.03 0.95
N ASN A 78 -11.30 0.98 1.63
CA ASN A 78 -12.17 1.14 2.79
C ASN A 78 -11.56 0.53 4.05
N LYS A 79 -11.47 1.33 5.12
CA LYS A 79 -11.03 0.88 6.44
C LYS A 79 -12.24 0.43 7.25
N LYS A 80 -12.19 -0.78 7.78
CA LYS A 80 -13.26 -1.37 8.59
C LYS A 80 -12.70 -1.97 9.86
N GLU A 81 -13.58 -2.16 10.83
CA GLU A 81 -13.31 -3.02 11.98
C GLU A 81 -13.97 -4.39 11.77
N THR A 82 -13.20 -5.45 12.00
CA THR A 82 -13.72 -6.82 12.01
C THR A 82 -14.49 -7.10 13.29
N LYS A 83 -15.33 -8.15 13.30
CA LYS A 83 -16.07 -8.58 14.51
C LYS A 83 -15.19 -8.86 15.73
N GLY A 84 -13.90 -9.14 15.53
CA GLY A 84 -12.92 -9.35 16.62
C GLY A 84 -12.13 -8.10 17.03
N GLY A 85 -12.60 -6.89 16.69
CA GLY A 85 -11.95 -5.63 17.06
C GLY A 85 -10.64 -5.33 16.32
N LYS A 86 -10.35 -6.07 15.24
CA LYS A 86 -9.14 -5.82 14.41
C LYS A 86 -9.49 -4.88 13.27
N THR A 87 -8.67 -3.85 13.08
CA THR A 87 -8.73 -2.97 11.91
C THR A 87 -8.27 -3.71 10.66
N VAL A 88 -9.00 -3.55 9.56
CA VAL A 88 -8.68 -4.07 8.23
C VAL A 88 -8.86 -2.95 7.21
N VAL A 89 -7.99 -2.89 6.21
CA VAL A 89 -8.17 -2.05 5.01
C VAL A 89 -8.43 -2.98 3.83
N VAL A 90 -9.44 -2.67 3.03
CA VAL A 90 -9.84 -3.45 1.85
C VAL A 90 -9.71 -2.57 0.61
N PHE A 91 -8.92 -3.03 -0.35
CA PHE A 91 -8.73 -2.43 -1.67
C PHE A 91 -9.67 -3.13 -2.64
N SER A 92 -10.50 -2.36 -3.34
CA SER A 92 -11.38 -2.89 -4.38
C SER A 92 -10.61 -3.51 -5.54
N GLU A 93 -11.24 -4.45 -6.26
CA GLU A 93 -10.61 -5.14 -7.40
C GLU A 93 -10.16 -4.20 -8.54
N SER A 94 -10.82 -3.05 -8.71
CA SER A 94 -10.47 -2.07 -9.76
C SER A 94 -9.06 -1.50 -9.54
N VAL A 95 -8.69 -1.18 -8.30
CA VAL A 95 -7.34 -0.66 -7.98
C VAL A 95 -6.25 -1.70 -8.18
N VAL A 96 -6.59 -2.96 -7.96
CA VAL A 96 -5.66 -4.07 -8.09
C VAL A 96 -5.23 -4.27 -9.55
N LYS A 97 -6.13 -4.04 -10.51
CA LYS A 97 -5.84 -4.18 -11.95
C LYS A 97 -4.91 -3.08 -12.48
N ASP A 98 -5.07 -1.85 -12.02
CA ASP A 98 -4.25 -0.71 -12.46
C ASP A 98 -2.77 -0.83 -12.02
N VAL A 99 -2.52 -1.50 -10.89
CA VAL A 99 -1.15 -1.75 -10.40
C VAL A 99 -0.41 -2.79 -11.26
N VAL A 100 -1.11 -3.79 -11.82
CA VAL A 100 -0.51 -4.81 -12.70
C VAL A 100 -0.10 -4.21 -14.04
N THR A 101 -0.95 -3.36 -14.62
CA THR A 101 -0.68 -2.79 -15.96
C THR A 101 0.44 -1.75 -15.95
N ALA A 102 0.68 -1.06 -14.83
CA ALA A 102 1.82 -0.16 -14.70
C ALA A 102 3.17 -0.90 -14.56
N SER A 103 3.16 -2.17 -14.12
CA SER A 103 4.37 -2.98 -13.95
C SER A 103 4.85 -3.64 -15.25
N GLU A 104 3.99 -3.79 -16.25
CA GLU A 104 4.31 -4.49 -17.51
C GLU A 104 4.90 -3.56 -18.59
N ASN A 105 4.99 -2.25 -18.35
CA ASN A 105 5.47 -1.28 -19.34
C ASN A 105 6.95 -0.85 -19.19
N THR A 106 7.74 -1.49 -18.34
CA THR A 106 9.20 -1.29 -18.28
C THR A 106 9.91 -2.29 -19.19
N THR A 107 9.64 -2.23 -20.49
CA THR A 107 10.53 -2.85 -21.47
C THR A 107 11.75 -1.95 -21.61
N VAL A 108 12.79 -2.29 -20.84
CA VAL A 108 14.15 -1.77 -20.99
C VAL A 108 14.58 -1.85 -22.46
N THR A 109 14.89 -0.70 -23.06
CA THR A 109 15.69 -0.67 -24.29
C THR A 109 17.16 -0.65 -23.86
N PRO A 110 17.98 -1.66 -24.17
CA PRO A 110 19.41 -1.54 -23.95
C PRO A 110 19.97 -0.62 -25.03
N THR A 111 20.42 0.57 -24.66
CA THR A 111 21.34 1.34 -25.51
C THR A 111 22.69 0.62 -25.48
N ILE A 112 22.99 -0.09 -26.56
CA ILE A 112 24.34 -0.58 -26.85
C ILE A 112 25.18 0.63 -27.25
N LEU A 113 26.30 0.83 -26.56
CA LEU A 113 27.42 1.69 -26.97
C LEU A 113 28.45 0.85 -27.70
#